data_AF-A0A4S2HL22-F1
#
_entry.id   AF-A0A4S2HL22-F1
#
_cell.length_a   1.000
_cell.length_b   1.000
_cell.length_c   1.000
_cell.angle_alpha   90.00
_cell.angle_beta   90.00
_cell.angle_gamma   90.00
#
_symmetry.space_group_name_H-M   'P 1'
#
loop_
_entity.id
_entity.type
_entity.pdbx_description
1 polymer ?
#
loop_
_entity_poly.entity_id
_entity_poly.type
_entity_poly.pdbx_seq_one_letter_code
_entity_poly.pdbx_strand_id
1 'polypeptide(L)'
;MRKWLIKKARIMLCVIGTIFFTLFIWTVWGNKALMANTVAISSGRIPAAFSGFRIAQVSDLHNAEFGDGNAELLKLLSESKPDIIVITGDLIDANHTDVGIALGFAQESVRIAPTYYVTGNHEAASPQYDTLKAGLECSCTVKKQATENKR
;
A
#
# COMPACT_ATOMS: atom_id res chain seq x y z
N MET A 1 -4.50 -22.46 -53.03
CA MET A 1 -4.80 -22.93 -51.64
C MET A 1 -3.77 -22.44 -50.60
N ARG A 2 -2.46 -22.68 -50.76
CA ARG A 2 -1.40 -22.29 -49.78
C ARG A 2 -1.36 -20.81 -49.36
N LYS A 3 -1.51 -19.86 -50.29
CA LYS A 3 -1.50 -18.40 -49.99
C LYS A 3 -2.68 -17.96 -49.10
N TRP A 4 -3.81 -18.67 -49.12
CA TRP A 4 -4.99 -18.35 -48.32
C TRP A 4 -4.83 -18.85 -46.87
N LEU A 5 -4.23 -20.03 -46.70
CA LEU A 5 -3.87 -20.57 -45.38
C LEU A 5 -2.85 -19.68 -44.66
N ILE A 6 -1.84 -19.16 -45.38
CA ILE A 6 -0.85 -18.22 -44.82
C ILE A 6 -1.51 -16.89 -44.42
N LYS A 7 -2.45 -16.35 -45.23
CA LYS A 7 -3.21 -15.13 -44.87
C LYS A 7 -4.05 -15.35 -43.60
N LYS A 8 -4.74 -16.48 -43.48
CA LYS A 8 -5.50 -16.84 -42.27
C LYS A 8 -4.61 -16.99 -41.04
N ALA A 9 -3.46 -17.66 -41.18
CA ALA A 9 -2.49 -17.79 -40.10
C ALA A 9 -1.95 -16.44 -39.63
N ARG A 10 -1.65 -15.51 -40.57
CA ARG A 10 -1.23 -14.14 -40.23
C ARG A 10 -2.32 -13.36 -39.50
N ILE A 11 -3.58 -13.45 -39.96
CA ILE A 11 -4.71 -12.82 -39.27
C ILE A 11 -4.88 -13.39 -37.87
N MET A 12 -4.84 -14.72 -37.72
CA MET A 12 -4.94 -15.38 -36.41
C MET A 12 -3.81 -14.95 -35.47
N LEU A 13 -2.57 -14.85 -35.98
CA LEU A 13 -1.41 -14.41 -35.19
C LEU A 13 -1.53 -12.94 -34.77
N CYS A 14 -2.05 -12.07 -35.64
CA CYS A 14 -2.36 -10.69 -35.26
C CYS A 14 -3.44 -10.63 -34.17
N VAL A 15 -4.51 -11.43 -34.28
CA VAL A 15 -5.58 -11.47 -33.27
C VAL A 15 -5.04 -11.95 -31.92
N ILE A 16 -4.25 -13.02 -31.90
CA ILE A 16 -3.61 -13.53 -30.69
C ILE A 16 -2.65 -12.50 -30.10
N GLY A 17 -1.85 -11.85 -30.94
CA GLY A 17 -0.94 -10.77 -30.52
C GLY A 17 -1.67 -9.60 -29.87
N THR A 18 -2.80 -9.16 -30.46
CA THR A 18 -3.65 -8.11 -29.89
C THR A 18 -4.20 -8.53 -28.52
N ILE A 19 -4.70 -9.76 -28.38
CA ILE A 19 -5.22 -10.26 -27.10
C ILE A 19 -4.13 -10.25 -26.02
N PHE A 20 -2.93 -10.76 -26.32
CA PHE A 20 -1.82 -10.73 -25.37
C PHE A 20 -1.39 -9.31 -25.02
N PHE A 21 -1.38 -8.40 -25.99
CA PHE A 21 -1.04 -7.00 -25.75
C PHE A 21 -2.07 -6.31 -24.85
N THR A 22 -3.36 -6.55 -25.06
CA THR A 22 -4.41 -6.01 -24.19
C THR A 22 -4.35 -6.59 -22.79
N LEU A 23 -4.09 -7.90 -22.67
CA LEU A 23 -3.91 -8.55 -21.36
C LEU A 23 -2.69 -8.00 -20.63
N PHE A 24 -1.58 -7.80 -21.34
CA PHE A 24 -0.37 -7.22 -20.77
C PHE A 24 -0.61 -5.81 -20.21
N ILE A 25 -1.25 -4.93 -21.00
CA ILE A 25 -1.63 -3.59 -20.52
C ILE A 25 -2.53 -3.68 -19.29
N TRP A 26 -3.54 -4.55 -19.33
CA TRP A 26 -4.48 -4.71 -18.24
C TRP A 26 -3.81 -5.19 -16.94
N THR A 27 -2.90 -6.17 -17.03
CA THR A 27 -2.12 -6.66 -15.88
C THR A 27 -1.20 -5.60 -15.32
N VAL A 28 -0.48 -4.86 -16.17
CA VAL A 28 0.41 -3.78 -15.72
C VAL A 28 -0.39 -2.67 -15.03
N TRP A 29 -1.54 -2.29 -15.59
CA TRP A 29 -2.41 -1.28 -14.99
C TRP A 29 -3.01 -1.77 -13.67
N GLY A 30 -3.58 -2.97 -13.63
CA GLY A 30 -4.22 -3.52 -12.44
C GLY A 30 -3.29 -3.69 -11.24
N ASN A 31 -2.01 -3.97 -11.48
CA ASN A 31 -1.01 -4.09 -10.41
C ASN A 31 -0.42 -2.75 -9.95
N LYS A 32 -0.55 -1.68 -10.75
CA LYS A 32 0.00 -0.35 -10.43
C LYS A 32 -1.06 0.68 -10.06
N ALA A 33 -2.33 0.39 -10.28
CA ALA A 33 -3.43 1.29 -9.99
C ALA A 33 -3.58 1.44 -8.47
N LEU A 34 -3.16 2.59 -7.94
CA LEU A 34 -3.47 2.97 -6.58
C LEU A 34 -4.95 3.36 -6.48
N MET A 35 -5.69 2.72 -5.58
CA MET A 35 -7.12 2.98 -5.37
C MET A 35 -7.43 3.18 -3.89
N ALA A 36 -8.23 4.19 -3.57
CA ALA A 36 -8.82 4.35 -2.25
C ALA A 36 -10.20 3.67 -2.22
N ASN A 37 -10.41 2.80 -1.23
CA ASN A 37 -11.72 2.20 -0.96
C ASN A 37 -12.31 2.81 0.32
N THR A 38 -13.53 3.31 0.25
CA THR A 38 -14.20 3.97 1.37
C THR A 38 -15.31 3.09 1.91
N VAL A 39 -15.18 2.69 3.18
CA VAL A 39 -16.19 1.88 3.89
C VAL A 39 -16.81 2.70 5.01
N ALA A 40 -18.13 2.86 4.98
CA ALA A 40 -18.89 3.51 6.05
C ALA A 40 -19.28 2.48 7.12
N ILE A 41 -18.83 2.68 8.35
CA ILE A 41 -19.14 1.81 9.49
C ILE A 41 -20.11 2.54 10.42
N SER A 42 -21.22 1.88 10.77
CA SER A 42 -22.21 2.40 11.72
C SER A 42 -22.64 1.30 12.68
N SER A 43 -22.68 1.62 13.97
CA SER A 43 -23.10 0.70 15.02
C SER A 43 -23.51 1.47 16.28
N GLY A 44 -24.56 1.03 16.96
CA GLY A 44 -24.96 1.59 18.26
C GLY A 44 -23.94 1.38 19.38
N ARG A 45 -22.89 0.57 19.13
CA ARG A 45 -21.76 0.37 20.05
C ARG A 45 -20.65 1.41 19.86
N ILE A 46 -20.68 2.18 18.78
CA ILE A 46 -19.69 3.21 18.49
C ILE A 46 -20.15 4.51 19.17
N PRO A 47 -19.31 5.13 20.03
CA PRO A 47 -19.68 6.39 20.68
C PRO A 47 -19.97 7.49 19.65
N ALA A 48 -20.95 8.35 19.94
CA ALA A 48 -21.34 9.46 19.06
C ALA A 48 -20.19 10.43 18.75
N ALA A 49 -19.18 10.51 19.62
CA ALA A 49 -17.96 11.29 19.41
C ALA A 49 -17.16 10.86 18.15
N PHE A 50 -17.34 9.64 17.66
CA PHE A 50 -16.73 9.14 16.42
C PHE A 50 -17.59 9.39 15.18
N SER A 51 -18.70 10.11 15.29
CA SER A 51 -19.52 10.45 14.14
C SER A 51 -18.72 11.31 13.14
N GLY A 52 -18.55 10.81 11.92
CA GLY A 52 -17.75 11.45 10.89
C GLY A 52 -16.23 11.29 11.05
N PHE A 53 -15.78 10.52 12.05
CA PHE A 53 -14.36 10.23 12.26
C PHE A 53 -13.83 9.32 11.14
N ARG A 54 -12.68 9.68 10.58
CA ARG A 54 -12.08 9.02 9.43
C ARG A 54 -10.74 8.41 9.79
N ILE A 55 -10.61 7.13 9.46
CA ILE A 55 -9.38 6.36 9.60
C ILE A 55 -8.90 6.04 8.19
N ALA A 56 -7.72 6.54 7.83
CA ALA A 56 -7.04 6.06 6.63
C ALA A 56 -6.15 4.88 7.01
N GLN A 57 -6.39 3.72 6.40
CA GLN A 57 -5.61 2.51 6.64
C GLN A 57 -4.70 2.23 5.45
N VAL A 58 -3.43 1.95 5.73
CA VAL A 58 -2.42 1.48 4.77
C VAL A 58 -1.87 0.17 5.29
N SER A 59 -1.79 -0.86 4.43
CA SER A 59 -1.21 -2.16 4.78
C SER A 59 -0.51 -2.75 3.56
N ASP A 60 0.38 -3.73 3.80
CA ASP A 60 0.99 -4.57 2.76
C ASP A 60 1.65 -3.73 1.63
N LEU A 61 2.27 -2.61 2.01
CA LEU A 61 2.93 -1.72 1.06
C LEU A 61 4.18 -2.37 0.47
N HIS A 62 4.90 -3.19 1.25
CA HIS A 62 6.10 -3.93 0.84
C HIS A 62 7.10 -3.09 0.05
N ASN A 63 7.49 -1.93 0.59
CA ASN A 63 8.39 -0.99 -0.08
C ASN A 63 7.91 -0.46 -1.45
N ALA A 64 6.65 -0.67 -1.82
CA ALA A 64 6.10 -0.09 -3.04
C ALA A 64 6.12 1.45 -2.96
N GLU A 65 6.44 2.07 -4.09
CA GLU A 65 6.40 3.51 -4.27
C GLU A 65 5.39 3.89 -5.35
N PHE A 66 4.44 4.74 -4.99
CA PHE A 66 3.46 5.34 -5.89
C PHE A 66 3.84 6.79 -6.18
N GLY A 67 4.51 6.99 -7.32
CA GLY A 67 5.21 8.24 -7.65
C GLY A 67 6.47 8.42 -6.81
N ASP A 68 7.26 9.45 -7.12
CA ASP A 68 8.52 9.74 -6.42
C ASP A 68 8.26 9.96 -4.92
N GLY A 69 8.88 9.16 -4.05
CA GLY A 69 8.75 9.28 -2.61
C GLY A 69 7.32 9.06 -2.09
N ASN A 70 6.54 8.20 -2.76
CA ASN A 70 5.13 7.94 -2.43
C ASN A 70 4.19 9.16 -2.56
N ALA A 71 4.55 10.17 -3.37
CA ALA A 71 3.76 11.39 -3.53
C ALA A 71 2.30 11.15 -3.93
N GLU A 72 2.01 10.17 -4.78
CA GLU A 72 0.64 9.86 -5.20
C GLU A 72 -0.19 9.26 -4.06
N LEU A 73 0.42 8.36 -3.28
CA LEU A 73 -0.20 7.76 -2.10
C LEU A 73 -0.44 8.80 -1.01
N LEU A 74 0.55 9.64 -0.72
CA LEU A 74 0.43 10.71 0.26
C LEU A 74 -0.63 11.73 -0.14
N LYS A 75 -0.74 12.05 -1.44
CA LYS A 75 -1.80 12.91 -1.95
C LYS A 75 -3.18 12.30 -1.72
N LEU A 76 -3.36 11.02 -2.05
CA LEU A 76 -4.62 10.30 -1.85
C LEU A 76 -5.03 10.24 -0.37
N LEU A 77 -4.05 10.00 0.52
CA LEU A 77 -4.25 10.06 1.98
C LEU A 77 -4.69 11.46 2.42
N SER A 78 -4.01 12.51 1.95
CA SER A 78 -4.33 13.90 2.31
C SER A 78 -5.73 14.32 1.82
N GLU A 79 -6.10 13.97 0.58
CA GLU A 79 -7.42 14.27 0.00
C GLU A 79 -8.56 13.56 0.73
N SER A 80 -8.28 12.39 1.33
CA SER A 80 -9.22 11.66 2.19
C SER A 80 -9.48 12.38 3.53
N LYS A 81 -8.64 13.37 3.88
CA LYS A 81 -8.65 14.20 5.11
C LYS A 81 -8.84 13.35 6.39
N PRO A 82 -8.04 12.32 6.64
CA PRO A 82 -8.20 11.45 7.80
C PRO A 82 -8.02 12.21 9.13
N ASP A 83 -8.71 11.74 10.16
CA ASP A 83 -8.45 12.17 11.54
C ASP A 83 -7.24 11.42 12.12
N ILE A 84 -7.03 10.16 11.69
CA ILE A 84 -5.82 9.37 11.96
C ILE A 84 -5.43 8.52 10.74
N ILE A 85 -4.14 8.23 10.64
CA ILE A 85 -3.60 7.24 9.70
C ILE A 85 -3.13 6.02 10.50
N VAL A 86 -3.46 4.82 10.02
CA VAL A 86 -3.00 3.57 10.63
C VAL A 86 -2.26 2.75 9.58
N ILE A 87 -1.00 2.43 9.86
CA ILE A 87 -0.16 1.55 9.05
C ILE A 87 -0.18 0.17 9.71
N THR A 88 -0.91 -0.76 9.12
CA THR A 88 -1.21 -2.06 9.72
C THR A 88 -0.29 -3.18 9.24
N GLY A 89 1.02 -2.92 9.25
CA GLY A 89 2.06 -3.91 8.95
C GLY A 89 2.43 -4.04 7.47
N ASP A 90 3.49 -4.80 7.23
CA ASP A 90 4.06 -5.14 5.92
C ASP A 90 4.36 -3.87 5.09
N LEU A 91 4.94 -2.88 5.75
CA LEU A 91 5.45 -1.65 5.16
C LEU A 91 6.71 -1.91 4.33
N ILE A 92 7.53 -2.88 4.74
CA ILE A 92 8.75 -3.30 4.03
C ILE A 92 8.65 -4.71 3.44
N ASP A 93 9.41 -4.97 2.39
CA ASP A 93 9.65 -6.33 1.90
C ASP A 93 10.88 -6.93 2.62
N ALA A 94 10.71 -8.06 3.32
CA ALA A 94 11.79 -8.79 3.96
C ALA A 94 12.94 -9.20 3.02
N ASN A 95 12.66 -9.42 1.73
CA ASN A 95 13.64 -9.88 0.75
C ASN A 95 14.37 -8.74 0.03
N HIS A 96 13.73 -7.58 -0.10
CA HIS A 96 14.25 -6.40 -0.79
C HIS A 96 13.99 -5.15 0.05
N THR A 97 14.44 -5.18 1.30
CA THR A 97 14.13 -4.12 2.26
C THR A 97 14.86 -2.83 1.88
N ASP A 98 14.09 -1.74 1.78
CA ASP A 98 14.61 -0.37 1.81
C ASP A 98 13.99 0.39 2.99
N VAL A 99 14.73 0.49 4.08
CA VAL A 99 14.25 1.19 5.27
C VAL A 99 14.03 2.68 5.00
N GLY A 100 14.77 3.30 4.09
CA GLY A 100 14.69 4.72 3.77
C GLY A 100 13.34 5.10 3.17
N ILE A 101 12.85 4.32 2.21
CA ILE A 101 11.53 4.51 1.58
C ILE A 101 10.42 4.41 2.63
N ALA A 102 10.48 3.38 3.48
CA ALA A 102 9.48 3.15 4.52
C ALA A 102 9.45 4.28 5.56
N LEU A 103 10.62 4.74 6.01
CA LEU A 103 10.73 5.86 6.96
C LEU A 103 10.30 7.18 6.33
N GLY A 104 10.67 7.44 5.07
CA GLY A 104 10.23 8.64 4.35
C GLY A 104 8.71 8.71 4.25
N PHE A 105 8.08 7.61 3.86
CA PHE A 105 6.61 7.51 3.83
C PHE A 105 5.98 7.74 5.20
N ALA A 106 6.52 7.10 6.25
CA ALA A 106 6.02 7.26 7.62
C ALA A 106 6.15 8.71 8.12
N GLN A 107 7.26 9.39 7.81
CA GLN A 107 7.49 10.79 8.17
C GLN A 107 6.50 11.74 7.49
N GLU A 108 6.27 11.57 6.18
CA GLU A 108 5.31 12.39 5.46
C GLU A 108 3.86 12.10 5.90
N SER A 109 3.54 10.85 6.25
CA SER A 109 2.23 10.48 6.78
C SER A 109 1.91 11.22 8.09
N VAL A 110 2.88 11.33 9.00
CA VAL A 110 2.73 12.07 10.28
C VAL A 110 2.42 13.56 10.04
N ARG A 111 2.86 14.15 8.92
CA ARG A 111 2.55 15.54 8.56
C ARG A 111 1.10 15.72 8.10
N ILE A 112 0.44 14.65 7.67
CA ILE A 112 -0.97 14.67 7.23
C ILE A 112 -1.90 14.56 8.43
N ALA A 113 -1.69 13.55 9.28
CA ALA A 113 -2.50 13.27 10.47
C ALA A 113 -1.73 12.42 11.48
N PRO A 114 -2.16 12.36 12.76
CA PRO A 114 -1.59 11.42 13.72
C PRO A 114 -1.55 10.00 13.14
N THR A 115 -0.34 9.48 13.01
CA THR A 115 -0.10 8.18 12.37
C THR A 115 0.30 7.17 13.41
N TYR A 116 -0.21 5.94 13.28
CA TYR A 116 0.08 4.81 14.15
C TYR A 116 0.57 3.64 13.30
N TYR A 117 1.52 2.88 13.82
CA TYR A 117 2.11 1.74 13.13
C TYR A 117 2.06 0.48 14.00
N VAL A 118 1.76 -0.65 13.38
CA VAL A 118 1.91 -1.99 13.96
C VAL A 118 2.75 -2.88 13.03
N THR A 119 3.50 -3.79 13.63
CA THR A 119 4.44 -4.67 12.92
C THR A 119 3.72 -5.81 12.21
N GLY A 120 4.05 -6.03 10.93
CA GLY A 120 3.61 -7.18 10.14
C GLY A 120 4.63 -8.33 10.15
N ASN A 121 4.35 -9.38 9.39
CA ASN A 121 5.20 -10.56 9.31
C ASN A 121 6.47 -10.33 8.49
N HIS A 122 6.44 -9.50 7.46
CA HIS A 122 7.67 -9.19 6.68
C HIS A 122 8.66 -8.39 7.52
N GLU A 123 8.16 -7.49 8.37
CA GLU A 123 9.01 -6.82 9.34
C GLU A 123 9.61 -7.77 10.37
N ALA A 124 8.78 -8.62 10.99
CA ALA A 124 9.24 -9.55 12.01
C ALA A 124 10.30 -10.54 11.49
N ALA A 125 10.24 -10.87 10.20
CA ALA A 125 11.22 -11.74 9.52
C ALA A 125 12.45 -10.98 8.99
N SER A 126 12.43 -9.65 8.93
CA SER A 126 13.51 -8.85 8.34
C SER A 126 14.68 -8.67 9.33
N PRO A 127 15.93 -8.93 8.92
CA PRO A 127 17.12 -8.59 9.71
C PRO A 127 17.26 -7.10 10.04
N GLN A 128 16.56 -6.24 9.29
CA GLN A 128 16.64 -4.78 9.38
C GLN A 128 15.52 -4.19 10.27
N TYR A 129 14.72 -5.05 10.90
CA TYR A 129 13.59 -4.66 11.75
C TYR A 129 13.97 -3.68 12.85
N ASP A 130 15.07 -3.93 13.57
CA ASP A 130 15.48 -3.05 14.68
C ASP A 130 15.80 -1.63 14.19
N THR A 131 16.43 -1.51 13.01
CA THR A 131 16.71 -0.22 12.37
C THR A 131 15.42 0.48 11.94
N LEU A 132 14.50 -0.24 11.29
CA LEU A 132 13.20 0.29 10.90
C LEU A 132 12.42 0.78 12.13
N LYS A 133 12.35 -0.05 13.17
CA LYS A 133 11.65 0.26 14.41
C LYS A 133 12.23 1.50 15.08
N ALA A 134 13.55 1.58 15.23
CA ALA A 134 14.19 2.76 15.80
C ALA A 134 13.88 4.04 14.99
N GLY A 135 13.91 3.95 13.66
CA GLY A 135 13.56 5.07 12.78
C GLY A 135 12.10 5.51 12.92
N LEU A 136 11.16 4.56 13.01
CA LEU A 136 9.73 4.83 13.21
C LEU A 136 9.45 5.44 14.58
N GLU A 137 10.12 4.97 15.64
CA GLU A 137 10.02 5.53 16.98
C GLU A 137 10.60 6.96 17.05
N CYS A 138 11.73 7.23 16.39
CA CYS A 138 12.32 8.57 16.30
C CYS A 138 11.50 9.56 15.44
N SER A 139 10.75 9.06 14.46
CA SER A 139 9.95 9.89 13.54
C SER A 139 8.58 10.33 14.11
N CYS A 140 8.37 10.13 15.42
CA CYS A 140 7.13 10.43 16.15
C CYS A 140 5.89 9.61 15.72
N THR A 141 6.06 8.58 14.86
CA THR A 141 4.99 7.76 14.26
C THR A 141 4.44 6.68 15.21
N VAL A 142 5.10 6.43 16.35
CA VAL A 142 4.77 5.26 17.19
C VAL A 142 4.38 5.69 18.61
N LYS A 143 3.07 5.85 18.85
CA LYS A 143 2.54 5.48 20.17
C LYS A 143 2.34 3.97 20.17
N LYS A 144 3.28 3.24 20.78
CA LYS A 144 3.22 1.80 21.03
C LYS A 144 1.80 1.37 21.41
N GLN A 145 1.23 0.40 20.70
CA GLN A 145 0.18 -0.43 21.27
C GLN A 145 0.83 -1.43 22.25
N ALA A 146 0.22 -1.57 23.42
CA ALA A 146 0.72 -2.31 24.57
C ALA A 146 1.14 -3.74 24.21
N THR A 147 2.46 -4.00 24.23
CA THR A 147 2.97 -5.35 24.45
C THR A 147 2.86 -5.64 25.94
N GLU A 148 1.63 -5.87 26.40
CA GLU A 148 1.33 -6.39 27.73
C GLU A 148 0.48 -7.65 27.58
N ASN A 149 1.13 -8.75 27.17
CA ASN A 149 0.96 -10.08 27.74
C ASN A 149 1.84 -11.07 26.97
N LYS A 150 3.04 -11.34 27.49
CA LYS A 150 3.54 -12.71 27.45
C LYS A 150 2.83 -13.43 28.60
N ARG A 151 1.90 -14.31 28.27
CA ARG A 151 1.54 -15.47 29.08
C ARG A 151 1.88 -16.71 28.29
#